data_AF-A0A507BN36-F1
#
_entry.id   AF-A0A507BN36-F1
#
_cell.length_a   1.000
_cell.length_b   1.000
_cell.length_c   1.000
_cell.angle_alpha   90.00
_cell.angle_beta   90.00
_cell.angle_gamma   90.00
#
_symmetry.space_group_name_H-M   'P 1'
#
loop_
_entity.id
_entity.type
_entity.pdbx_description
1 polymer ?
#
loop_
_entity_poly.entity_id
_entity_poly.type
_entity_poly.pdbx_seq_one_letter_code
_entity_poly.pdbx_strand_id
1 'polypeptide(L)'
;MAGIGVFFGDNRRMNLSESPIPGKQTNQRAELYAVIRALQRLAQDRNLDQNDEVVIWVDSEYVSKGWNEWLPNWQENDWYNSQGNQVANQDLWQKLIGEVNETPAEVSIQKVAGHAGVYGNERADELAKSAI
;
A
#
# COMPACT_ATOMS: atom_id res chain seq x y z
N MET A 1 13.42 1.06 -13.51
CA MET A 1 12.03 0.56 -13.41
C MET A 1 11.64 0.57 -11.94
N ALA A 2 10.35 0.64 -11.62
CA ALA A 2 9.90 0.57 -10.22
C ALA A 2 9.37 -0.84 -9.94
N GLY A 3 9.77 -1.40 -8.80
CA GLY A 3 9.35 -2.72 -8.33
C GLY A 3 8.63 -2.58 -6.99
N ILE A 4 7.79 -3.56 -6.67
CA ILE A 4 7.10 -3.64 -5.38
C ILE A 4 7.44 -4.94 -4.68
N GLY A 5 7.43 -4.90 -3.34
CA GLY A 5 7.56 -6.05 -2.48
C GLY A 5 6.45 -6.04 -1.44
N VAL A 6 5.78 -7.17 -1.23
CA VAL A 6 4.79 -7.35 -0.16
C VAL A 6 5.17 -8.58 0.64
N PHE A 7 5.29 -8.43 1.96
CA PHE A 7 5.72 -9.48 2.86
C PHE A 7 4.67 -9.75 3.94
N PHE A 8 4.18 -10.99 3.99
CA PHE A 8 3.21 -11.51 4.96
C PHE A 8 3.85 -12.41 6.03
N GLY A 9 5.16 -12.65 5.94
CA GLY A 9 5.90 -13.56 6.82
C GLY A 9 6.72 -14.60 6.05
N ASP A 10 7.60 -15.29 6.77
CA ASP A 10 8.48 -16.29 6.17
C ASP A 10 7.69 -17.45 5.57
N ASN A 11 8.08 -17.89 4.37
CA ASN A 11 7.46 -18.99 3.63
C ASN A 11 5.95 -18.82 3.35
N ARG A 12 5.40 -17.61 3.48
CA ARG A 12 4.01 -17.33 3.11
C ARG A 12 3.89 -17.22 1.59
N ARG A 13 3.01 -18.03 1.01
CA ARG A 13 2.69 -18.00 -0.43
C ARG A 13 2.09 -16.68 -0.91
N MET A 14 1.66 -15.83 0.03
CA MET A 14 1.11 -14.51 -0.25
C MET A 14 2.19 -13.44 -0.50
N ASN A 15 3.46 -13.72 -0.17
CA ASN A 15 4.56 -12.80 -0.45
C ASN A 15 4.62 -12.50 -1.96
N LEU A 16 4.92 -11.25 -2.30
CA LEU A 16 4.85 -10.75 -3.66
C LEU A 16 6.10 -9.93 -4.01
N SER A 17 6.60 -10.10 -5.22
CA SER A 17 7.64 -9.29 -5.84
C SER A 17 7.27 -9.09 -7.30
N GLU A 18 7.09 -7.83 -7.72
CA GLU A 18 6.59 -7.52 -9.07
C GLU A 18 7.20 -6.25 -9.67
N SER A 19 7.50 -6.31 -10.96
CA SER A 19 7.89 -5.18 -11.81
C SER A 19 7.61 -5.54 -13.29
N PRO A 20 7.33 -4.57 -14.19
CA PRO A 20 7.05 -3.17 -13.89
C PRO A 20 5.65 -3.00 -13.31
N ILE A 21 5.47 -1.98 -12.47
CA ILE A 21 4.13 -1.60 -12.02
C ILE A 21 3.34 -0.92 -13.15
N PRO A 22 2.00 -0.97 -13.18
CA PRO A 22 1.21 -0.23 -14.16
C PRO A 22 1.39 1.29 -14.06
N GLY A 23 1.52 1.97 -15.20
CA GLY A 23 1.59 3.43 -15.29
C GLY A 23 3.00 4.01 -15.04
N LYS A 24 3.06 5.22 -14.48
CA LYS A 24 4.33 5.97 -14.33
C LYS A 24 5.25 5.29 -13.31
N GLN A 25 6.48 5.02 -13.71
CA GLN A 25 7.48 4.37 -12.86
C GLN A 25 8.06 5.36 -11.83
N THR A 26 7.37 5.59 -10.72
CA THR A 26 7.83 6.42 -9.60
C THR A 26 7.76 5.65 -8.28
N ASN A 27 8.60 6.03 -7.31
CA ASN A 27 8.58 5.40 -5.97
C ASN A 27 7.20 5.55 -5.33
N GLN A 28 6.63 6.76 -5.24
CA GLN A 28 5.31 6.99 -4.63
C GLN A 28 4.20 6.11 -5.24
N ARG A 29 4.24 5.91 -6.57
CA ARG A 29 3.27 5.06 -7.24
C ARG A 29 3.50 3.58 -6.91
N ALA A 30 4.76 3.15 -6.81
CA ALA A 30 5.12 1.80 -6.37
C ALA A 30 4.65 1.53 -4.95
N GLU A 31 4.89 2.46 -4.02
CA GLU A 31 4.45 2.34 -2.62
C GLU A 31 2.93 2.18 -2.51
N LEU A 32 2.16 3.01 -3.20
CA LEU A 32 0.70 2.87 -3.24
C LEU A 32 0.26 1.54 -3.85
N TYR A 33 0.90 1.16 -4.96
CA TYR A 33 0.57 -0.09 -5.65
C TYR A 33 0.89 -1.32 -4.79
N ALA A 34 1.96 -1.29 -4.00
CA ALA A 34 2.30 -2.36 -3.07
C ALA A 34 1.16 -2.61 -2.04
N VAL A 35 0.59 -1.55 -1.46
CA VAL A 35 -0.54 -1.66 -0.52
C VAL A 35 -1.77 -2.24 -1.21
N ILE A 36 -2.11 -1.75 -2.41
CA ILE A 36 -3.22 -2.30 -3.22
C ILE A 36 -3.00 -3.79 -3.45
N ARG A 37 -1.79 -4.20 -3.81
CA ARG A 37 -1.48 -5.61 -4.04
C ARG A 37 -1.52 -6.45 -2.76
N ALA A 38 -1.17 -5.88 -1.61
CA ALA A 38 -1.33 -6.55 -0.32
C ALA A 38 -2.82 -6.87 -0.05
N LEU A 39 -3.70 -5.89 -0.22
CA LEU A 39 -5.15 -6.07 -0.05
C LEU A 39 -5.72 -7.10 -1.03
N GLN A 40 -5.33 -7.03 -2.30
CA GLN A 40 -5.72 -8.01 -3.31
C GLN A 40 -5.27 -9.45 -2.98
N ARG A 41 -4.16 -9.62 -2.25
CA ARG A 41 -3.73 -10.92 -1.75
C ARG A 41 -4.52 -11.37 -0.53
N LEU A 42 -4.81 -10.46 0.38
CA LEU A 42 -5.66 -10.74 1.55
C LEU A 42 -7.08 -11.14 1.14
N ALA A 43 -7.64 -10.53 0.11
CA ALA A 43 -8.95 -10.90 -0.45
C ALA A 43 -9.00 -12.37 -0.97
N GLN A 44 -7.85 -13.02 -1.18
CA GLN A 44 -7.78 -14.43 -1.55
C GLN A 44 -7.76 -15.37 -0.34
N ASP A 45 -7.54 -14.84 0.87
CA ASP A 45 -7.55 -15.61 2.11
C ASP A 45 -9.00 -15.86 2.55
N ARG A 46 -9.42 -17.13 2.46
CA ARG A 46 -10.79 -17.55 2.81
C ARG A 46 -11.03 -17.64 4.32
N ASN A 47 -10.00 -17.46 5.13
CA ASN A 47 -10.12 -17.49 6.59
C ASN A 47 -10.26 -16.09 7.19
N LEU A 48 -10.14 -15.04 6.37
CA LEU A 48 -10.28 -13.66 6.83
C LEU A 48 -11.75 -13.26 6.88
N ASP A 49 -12.20 -12.75 8.02
CA ASP A 49 -13.57 -12.27 8.21
C ASP A 49 -13.65 -10.91 8.93
N GLN A 50 -14.87 -10.41 9.15
CA GLN A 50 -15.11 -9.08 9.72
C GLN A 50 -14.75 -8.89 11.19
N ASN A 51 -14.36 -9.96 11.89
CA ASN A 51 -13.84 -9.87 13.25
C ASN A 51 -12.30 -9.80 13.28
N ASP A 52 -11.64 -9.94 12.12
CA ASP A 52 -10.21 -9.82 12.02
C ASP A 52 -9.79 -8.35 11.84
N GLU A 53 -8.59 -8.05 12.34
CA GLU A 53 -7.90 -6.78 12.13
C GLU A 53 -6.66 -7.01 11.27
N VAL A 54 -6.53 -6.22 10.21
CA VAL A 54 -5.38 -6.20 9.31
C VAL A 54 -4.62 -4.89 9.49
N VAL A 55 -3.35 -4.99 9.86
CA VAL A 55 -2.43 -3.85 9.88
C VAL A 55 -1.44 -3.97 8.72
N ILE A 56 -1.48 -3.01 7.79
CA ILE A 56 -0.50 -2.88 6.73
C ILE A 56 0.57 -1.88 7.18
N TRP A 57 1.79 -2.38 7.33
CA TRP A 57 2.95 -1.55 7.66
C TRP A 57 3.61 -1.03 6.40
N VAL A 58 3.84 0.29 6.34
CA VAL A 58 4.53 0.95 5.23
C VAL A 58 5.60 1.89 5.77
N ASP A 59 6.73 2.01 5.08
CA ASP A 59 7.75 3.03 5.37
C ASP A 59 7.60 4.27 4.48
N SER A 60 6.56 4.34 3.67
CA SER A 60 6.23 5.51 2.85
C SER A 60 5.42 6.54 3.66
N GLU A 61 5.99 7.74 3.87
CA GLU A 61 5.21 8.84 4.44
C GLU A 61 4.06 9.25 3.53
N TYR A 62 4.27 9.19 2.22
CA TYR A 62 3.24 9.54 1.25
C TYR A 62 2.01 8.64 1.37
N VAL A 63 2.22 7.34 1.57
CA VAL A 63 1.11 6.40 1.77
C VAL A 63 0.52 6.55 3.17
N SER A 64 1.35 6.52 4.22
CA SER A 64 0.86 6.57 5.60
C SER A 64 0.12 7.87 5.91
N LYS A 65 0.68 9.03 5.58
CA LYS A 65 0.00 10.32 5.80
C LYS A 65 -1.10 10.55 4.78
N GLY A 66 -0.91 10.11 3.54
CA GLY A 66 -1.94 10.17 2.52
C GLY A 66 -3.22 9.49 2.98
N TRP A 67 -3.13 8.26 3.50
CA TRP A 67 -4.28 7.53 4.02
C TRP A 67 -4.86 8.14 5.30
N ASN A 68 -4.01 8.41 6.30
CA ASN A 68 -4.47 8.76 7.65
C ASN A 68 -4.80 10.25 7.86
N GLU A 69 -4.21 11.16 7.07
CA GLU A 69 -4.31 12.61 7.30
C GLU A 69 -4.90 13.37 6.10
N TRP A 70 -4.50 13.01 4.87
CA TRP A 70 -4.80 13.84 3.69
C TRP A 70 -6.02 13.37 2.92
N LEU A 71 -6.30 12.06 2.90
CA LEU A 71 -7.38 11.46 2.12
C LEU A 71 -8.74 12.08 2.37
N PRO A 72 -9.17 12.33 3.63
CA PRO A 72 -10.49 12.94 3.88
C PRO A 72 -10.61 14.31 3.20
N ASN A 73 -9.58 15.16 3.36
CA ASN A 73 -9.54 16.48 2.75
C ASN A 73 -9.49 16.41 1.22
N TRP A 74 -8.78 15.43 0.65
CA TRP A 74 -8.73 15.24 -0.80
C TRP A 74 -10.09 14.82 -1.36
N GLN A 75 -10.84 13.96 -0.66
CA GLN A 75 -12.17 13.56 -1.07
C GLN A 75 -13.18 14.72 -0.96
N GLU A 76 -13.07 15.55 0.07
CA GLU A 76 -13.91 16.73 0.26
C GLU A 76 -13.62 17.86 -0.76
N ASN A 77 -12.36 18.01 -1.19
CA ASN A 77 -11.95 19.04 -2.14
C ASN A 77 -11.81 18.52 -3.58
N ASP A 78 -12.66 17.60 -4.04
CA ASP A 78 -12.69 17.10 -5.42
C ASP A 78 -11.32 16.67 -5.97
N TRP A 79 -10.49 16.08 -5.12
CA TRP A 79 -9.12 15.63 -5.41
C TRP A 79 -8.13 16.74 -5.79
N TYR A 80 -8.29 17.92 -5.19
CA TYR A 80 -7.28 18.97 -5.18
C TYR A 80 -6.52 19.01 -3.86
N ASN A 81 -5.21 19.19 -3.93
CA ASN A 81 -4.36 19.37 -2.76
C ASN A 81 -4.39 20.82 -2.24
N SER A 82 -3.76 21.07 -1.09
CA SER A 82 -3.72 22.40 -0.47
C SER A 82 -3.05 23.50 -1.31
N GLN A 83 -2.34 23.13 -2.38
CA GLN A 83 -1.72 24.04 -3.33
C GLN A 83 -2.60 24.30 -4.56
N GLY A 84 -3.82 23.74 -4.61
CA GLY A 84 -4.75 23.88 -5.74
C GLY A 84 -4.39 23.00 -6.94
N ASN A 85 -3.46 22.06 -6.80
CA ASN A 85 -3.11 21.11 -7.86
C ASN A 85 -3.90 19.81 -7.68
N GLN A 86 -4.16 19.10 -8.78
CA GLN A 86 -4.71 17.75 -8.71
C GLN A 86 -3.81 16.83 -7.87
N VAL A 87 -4.43 16.00 -7.04
CA VAL A 87 -3.74 15.03 -6.20
C VAL A 87 -3.00 14.03 -7.08
N ALA A 88 -1.69 13.86 -6.83
CA ALA A 88 -0.90 12.87 -7.54
C ALA A 88 -1.43 11.46 -7.27
N ASN A 89 -1.39 10.59 -8.28
CA ASN A 89 -1.82 9.19 -8.19
C ASN A 89 -3.26 9.00 -7.69
N GLN A 90 -4.15 9.97 -7.94
CA GLN A 90 -5.57 9.88 -7.61
C GLN A 90 -6.19 8.54 -8.06
N ASP A 91 -5.80 8.05 -9.24
CA ASP A 91 -6.25 6.77 -9.78
C ASP A 91 -5.95 5.58 -8.84
N LEU A 92 -4.77 5.56 -8.22
CA LEU A 92 -4.41 4.53 -7.25
C LEU A 92 -5.04 4.76 -5.89
N TRP A 93 -5.21 6.00 -5.45
CA TRP A 93 -5.92 6.27 -4.20
C TRP A 93 -7.37 5.82 -4.26
N GLN A 94 -8.07 6.11 -5.37
CA GLN A 94 -9.43 5.63 -5.59
C GLN A 94 -9.50 4.11 -5.61
N LYS A 95 -8.51 3.46 -6.25
CA LYS A 95 -8.41 2.01 -6.23
C LYS A 95 -8.18 1.47 -4.82
N LEU A 96 -7.23 2.04 -4.07
CA LEU A 96 -6.92 1.66 -2.70
C LEU A 96 -8.16 1.75 -1.79
N ILE A 97 -8.93 2.83 -1.89
CA ILE A 97 -10.21 2.96 -1.16
C ILE A 97 -11.15 1.79 -1.49
N GLY A 98 -11.30 1.46 -2.78
CA GLY A 98 -12.13 0.34 -3.20
C GLY A 98 -11.67 -0.99 -2.61
N GLU A 99 -10.36 -1.28 -2.68
CA GLU A 99 -9.78 -2.54 -2.17
C GLU A 99 -9.91 -2.65 -0.65
N VAL A 100 -9.80 -1.55 0.10
CA VAL A 100 -10.07 -1.53 1.55
C VAL A 100 -11.54 -1.81 1.83
N ASN A 101 -12.46 -1.18 1.10
CA ASN A 101 -13.90 -1.41 1.29
C ASN A 101 -14.34 -2.84 0.91
N GLU A 102 -13.63 -3.50 -0.01
CA GLU A 102 -13.88 -4.88 -0.41
C GLU A 102 -13.19 -5.91 0.51
N THR A 103 -12.26 -5.47 1.37
CA THR A 103 -11.59 -6.36 2.33
C THR A 103 -12.56 -6.71 3.46
N PRO A 104 -12.74 -8.00 3.80
CA PRO A 104 -13.74 -8.39 4.80
C PRO A 104 -13.37 -8.00 6.22
N ALA A 105 -12.10 -7.67 6.50
CA ALA A 105 -11.54 -7.33 7.81
C ALA A 105 -11.38 -5.81 8.00
N GLU A 106 -11.21 -5.38 9.25
CA GLU A 106 -10.85 -3.99 9.55
C GLU A 106 -9.39 -3.71 9.12
N VAL A 107 -9.19 -2.79 8.17
CA VAL A 107 -7.86 -2.46 7.65
C VAL A 107 -7.35 -1.15 8.26
N SER A 108 -6.14 -1.18 8.82
CA SER A 108 -5.38 0.01 9.18
C SER A 108 -4.03 0.05 8.44
N ILE A 109 -3.58 1.26 8.10
CA ILE A 109 -2.29 1.50 7.46
C ILE A 109 -1.41 2.28 8.43
N GLN A 110 -0.30 1.68 8.86
CA GLN A 110 0.58 2.25 9.87
C GLN A 110 2.00 2.48 9.35
N LYS A 111 2.61 3.57 9.82
CA LYS A 111 3.98 3.90 9.50
C LYS A 111 4.94 3.02 10.29
N VAL A 112 5.92 2.45 9.61
CA VAL A 112 7.14 1.91 10.21
C VAL A 112 8.34 2.78 9.81
N ALA A 113 9.37 2.81 10.65
CA ALA A 113 10.62 3.46 10.31
C ALA A 113 11.34 2.66 9.21
N GLY A 114 11.61 3.30 8.07
CA GLY A 114 12.42 2.71 7.01
C GLY A 114 13.88 2.53 7.45
N HIS A 115 14.52 1.45 6.99
CA HIS A 115 15.93 1.12 7.27
C HIS A 115 16.34 1.11 8.75
N ALA A 116 15.40 0.79 9.64
CA ALA A 116 15.61 0.81 11.08
C ALA A 116 15.81 -0.59 11.71
N GLY A 117 16.15 -1.61 10.92
CA GLY A 117 16.26 -2.99 11.44
C GLY A 117 14.93 -3.72 11.57
N VAL A 118 13.84 -3.19 11.00
CA VAL A 118 12.52 -3.81 11.12
C VAL A 118 12.41 -4.95 10.11
N TYR A 119 12.52 -6.18 10.63
CA TYR A 119 12.56 -7.41 9.84
C TYR A 119 11.54 -7.45 8.69
N GLY A 120 10.27 -7.17 8.96
CA GLY A 120 9.22 -7.19 7.94
C GLY A 120 9.42 -6.16 6.82
N ASN A 121 9.88 -4.95 7.16
CA ASN A 121 10.18 -3.91 6.18
C ASN A 121 11.40 -4.29 5.33
N GLU A 122 12.45 -4.82 5.96
CA GLU A 122 13.66 -5.25 5.26
C GLU A 122 13.36 -6.38 4.26
N ARG A 123 12.48 -7.32 4.63
CA ARG A 123 12.01 -8.36 3.70
C ARG A 123 11.18 -7.79 2.56
N ALA A 124 10.31 -6.81 2.81
CA ALA A 124 9.58 -6.13 1.75
C ALA A 124 10.53 -5.37 0.79
N ASP A 125 11.54 -4.70 1.32
CA ASP A 125 12.57 -4.01 0.53
C ASP A 125 13.39 -4.99 -0.34
N GLU A 126 13.78 -6.14 0.21
CA GLU A 126 14.46 -7.21 -0.54
C GLU A 126 13.58 -7.74 -1.69
N LEU A 127 12.28 -7.94 -1.43
CA LEU A 127 11.33 -8.34 -2.46
C LEU A 127 11.17 -7.28 -3.55
N ALA A 128 11.09 -5.99 -3.19
CA ALA A 128 10.99 -4.91 -4.15
C ALA A 128 12.24 -4.79 -5.03
N LYS A 129 13.43 -4.93 -4.42
CA LYS A 129 14.72 -4.90 -5.14
C LYS A 129 14.91 -6.08 -6.07
N SER A 130 14.45 -7.27 -5.69
CA SER A 130 14.57 -8.47 -6.54
C SER A 130 13.63 -8.47 -7.75
N ALA A 131 12.66 -7.55 -7.79
CA ALA A 131 11.74 -7.41 -8.92
C ALA A 131 12.33 -6.66 -10.13
N ILE A 132 13.39 -5.86 -9.94
CA ILE A 132 13.97 -4.92 -10.92
C ILE A 132 15.26 -5.51 -11.50
#